data_AF-A0A956RIB8-F1
#
_entry.id   AF-A0A956RIB8-F1
#
_cell.length_a   1.000
_cell.length_b   1.000
_cell.length_c   1.000
_cell.angle_alpha   90.00
_cell.angle_beta   90.00
_cell.angle_gamma   90.00
#
_symmetry.space_group_name_H-M   'P 1'
#
loop_
_entity.id
_entity.type
_entity.pdbx_description
1 polymer ?
#
loop_
_entity_poly.entity_id
_entity_poly.type
_entity_poly.pdbx_seq_one_letter_code
_entity_poly.pdbx_strand_id
1 'polypeptide(L)'
;MEQPIPTTESTAGVFEAETLSTRADEVFARTSPYSGDGFRNHCKRLFTFTSMLLAREGTELDRDLAYAIAMCHDLGLVSEQDQGYCYLDRSRALFHREMADLQLGDTPREIIDECLLYNHRLLPVPNLSPQADAFRRAVQIEHTRGLLRFGLDRDAVARTFEQHPRDNFDRVLLDFTWRVARREPWTLVKGIFF
;
A
#
# COMPACT_ATOMS: atom_id res chain seq x y z
N MET A 1 -34.59 -3.34 57.77
CA MET A 1 -33.92 -4.35 56.90
C MET A 1 -34.18 -3.90 55.48
N GLU A 2 -33.40 -2.94 54.99
CA GLU A 2 -33.47 -2.41 53.63
C GLU A 2 -32.28 -2.96 52.86
N GLN A 3 -32.58 -3.61 51.73
CA GLN A 3 -31.57 -4.16 50.82
C GLN A 3 -31.06 -3.04 49.90
N PRO A 4 -29.75 -2.98 49.58
CA PRO A 4 -29.24 -1.99 48.64
C PRO A 4 -29.56 -2.39 47.20
N ILE A 5 -29.90 -1.38 46.40
CA ILE A 5 -30.14 -1.46 44.95
C ILE A 5 -28.79 -1.64 44.24
N PRO A 6 -28.65 -2.57 43.28
CA PRO A 6 -27.41 -2.73 42.54
C PRO A 6 -27.28 -1.61 41.50
N THR A 7 -26.19 -0.84 41.59
CA THR A 7 -25.73 0.06 40.52
C THR A 7 -25.23 -0.78 39.34
N THR A 8 -25.95 -0.74 38.23
CA THR A 8 -25.45 -1.19 36.93
C THR A 8 -24.37 -0.24 36.45
N GLU A 9 -23.10 -0.64 36.54
CA GLU A 9 -22.01 -0.04 35.77
C GLU A 9 -22.26 -0.35 34.29
N SER A 10 -22.60 0.70 33.54
CA SER A 10 -22.65 0.66 32.08
C SER A 10 -21.21 0.55 31.56
N THR A 11 -20.85 -0.62 31.05
CA THR A 11 -19.66 -0.79 30.21
C THR A 11 -19.91 -0.08 28.88
N ALA A 12 -19.65 1.23 28.86
CA ALA A 12 -19.50 1.97 27.62
C ALA A 12 -18.26 1.39 26.90
N GLY A 13 -18.51 0.54 25.90
CA GLY A 13 -17.47 0.08 24.99
C GLY A 13 -16.84 1.30 24.33
N VAL A 14 -15.54 1.47 24.53
CA VAL A 14 -14.75 2.44 23.79
C VAL A 14 -14.71 1.95 22.34
N PHE A 15 -15.54 2.53 21.48
CA PHE A 15 -15.36 2.37 20.05
C PHE A 15 -14.08 3.13 19.69
N GLU A 16 -12.97 2.40 19.50
CA GLU A 16 -11.76 2.98 18.92
C GLU A 16 -12.12 3.58 17.56
N ALA A 17 -11.74 4.85 17.34
CA ALA A 17 -11.98 5.51 16.07
C ALA A 17 -11.23 4.75 14.97
N GLU A 18 -11.92 4.42 13.88
CA GLU A 18 -11.33 3.71 12.75
C GLU A 18 -10.21 4.54 12.13
N THR A 19 -9.02 3.94 12.00
CA THR A 19 -7.84 4.57 11.37
C THR A 19 -7.70 4.12 9.93
N LEU A 20 -6.99 4.91 9.10
CA LEU A 20 -6.67 4.52 7.72
C LEU A 20 -5.94 3.17 7.67
N SER A 21 -5.05 2.91 8.64
CA SER A 21 -4.33 1.65 8.73
C SER A 21 -5.27 0.46 8.98
N THR A 22 -6.24 0.62 9.88
CA THR A 22 -7.23 -0.43 10.18
C THR A 22 -8.14 -0.69 8.97
N ARG A 23 -8.69 0.37 8.37
CA ARG A 23 -9.50 0.27 7.15
C ARG A 23 -8.71 -0.39 6.01
N ALA A 24 -7.44 -0.04 5.83
CA ALA A 24 -6.60 -0.63 4.79
C ALA A 24 -6.35 -2.13 4.99
N ASP A 25 -6.16 -2.58 6.24
CA ASP A 25 -6.03 -4.01 6.54
C ASP A 25 -7.31 -4.79 6.23
N GLU A 26 -8.48 -4.22 6.53
CA GLU A 26 -9.79 -4.80 6.20
C GLU A 26 -10.03 -4.88 4.70
N VAL A 27 -9.75 -3.78 3.98
CA VAL A 27 -9.86 -3.70 2.52
C VAL A 27 -8.96 -4.74 1.86
N PHE A 28 -7.72 -4.87 2.33
CA PHE A 28 -6.79 -5.87 1.83
C PHE A 28 -7.31 -7.29 2.12
N ALA A 29 -7.77 -7.57 3.34
CA ALA A 29 -8.27 -8.88 3.72
C ALA A 29 -9.50 -9.31 2.91
N ARG A 30 -10.39 -8.37 2.60
CA ARG A 30 -11.60 -8.61 1.80
C ARG A 30 -11.29 -8.77 0.30
N THR A 31 -10.32 -8.02 -0.21
CA THR A 31 -10.05 -7.94 -1.66
C THR A 31 -9.00 -8.94 -2.13
N SER A 32 -7.99 -9.24 -1.31
CA SER A 32 -6.90 -10.14 -1.67
C SER A 32 -7.39 -11.59 -1.71
N PRO A 33 -7.31 -12.29 -2.86
CA PRO A 33 -7.75 -13.68 -2.98
C PRO A 33 -6.69 -14.69 -2.51
N TYR A 34 -5.53 -14.22 -2.04
CA TYR A 34 -4.38 -15.08 -1.75
C TYR A 34 -4.38 -15.52 -0.29
N SER A 35 -4.30 -16.83 -0.06
CA SER A 35 -4.36 -17.45 1.27
C SER A 35 -3.07 -17.35 2.09
N GLY A 36 -1.98 -16.81 1.53
CA GLY A 36 -0.68 -16.68 2.20
C GLY A 36 -0.22 -15.24 2.34
N ASP A 37 0.71 -15.01 3.25
CA ASP A 37 1.12 -13.66 3.67
C ASP A 37 2.03 -12.93 2.67
N GLY A 38 2.50 -13.59 1.61
CA GLY A 38 3.48 -13.00 0.68
C GLY A 38 3.05 -11.65 0.08
N PHE A 39 1.77 -11.51 -0.30
CA PHE A 39 1.26 -10.24 -0.84
C PHE A 39 1.11 -9.16 0.25
N ARG A 40 0.64 -9.54 1.44
CA ARG A 40 0.54 -8.62 2.58
C ARG A 40 1.93 -8.14 3.01
N ASN A 41 2.88 -9.08 3.11
CA ASN A 41 4.26 -8.80 3.45
C ASN A 41 4.93 -7.93 2.39
N HIS A 42 4.62 -8.12 1.11
CA HIS A 42 5.05 -7.21 0.05
C HIS A 42 4.59 -5.77 0.31
N CYS A 43 3.32 -5.53 0.58
CA CYS A 43 2.81 -4.20 0.93
C CYS A 43 3.52 -3.61 2.17
N LYS A 44 3.72 -4.43 3.22
CA LYS A 44 4.44 -3.99 4.44
C LYS A 44 5.91 -3.65 4.19
N ARG A 45 6.59 -4.39 3.31
CA ARG A 45 7.96 -4.04 2.86
C ARG A 45 7.97 -2.71 2.11
N LEU A 46 7.02 -2.49 1.20
CA LEU A 46 6.92 -1.21 0.48
C LEU A 46 6.69 -0.03 1.41
N PHE A 47 5.76 -0.15 2.36
CA PHE A 47 5.55 0.84 3.41
C PHE A 47 6.87 1.14 4.15
N THR A 48 7.56 0.08 4.62
CA THR A 48 8.82 0.22 5.36
C THR A 48 9.91 0.91 4.55
N PHE A 49 10.14 0.49 3.30
CA PHE A 49 11.13 1.12 2.42
C PHE A 49 10.77 2.56 2.08
N THR A 50 9.48 2.85 1.88
CA THR A 50 9.00 4.22 1.64
C THR A 50 9.29 5.11 2.84
N SER A 51 8.95 4.66 4.05
CA SER A 51 9.25 5.41 5.29
C SER A 51 10.75 5.66 5.47
N MET A 52 11.60 4.67 5.15
CA MET A 52 13.06 4.84 5.21
C MET A 52 13.58 5.88 4.20
N LEU A 53 13.05 5.87 2.97
CA LEU A 53 13.43 6.83 1.92
C LEU A 53 12.97 8.24 2.26
N LEU A 54 11.72 8.40 2.71
CA LEU A 54 11.16 9.66 3.18
C LEU A 54 11.99 10.28 4.30
N ALA A 55 12.31 9.48 5.34
CA ALA A 55 13.13 9.92 6.46
C ALA A 55 14.53 10.35 6.02
N ARG A 56 15.16 9.61 5.10
CA ARG A 56 16.47 9.96 4.53
C ARG A 56 16.43 11.31 3.78
N GLU A 57 15.31 11.64 3.18
CA GLU A 57 15.15 12.81 2.31
C GLU A 57 14.52 14.02 3.02
N GLY A 58 14.20 13.89 4.30
CA GLY A 58 13.52 14.96 5.06
C GLY A 58 12.14 15.30 4.48
N THR A 59 11.48 14.33 3.86
CA THR A 59 10.13 14.46 3.32
C THR A 59 9.14 13.76 4.25
N GLU A 60 7.99 14.37 4.46
CA GLU A 60 6.93 13.80 5.30
C GLU A 60 5.77 13.26 4.46
N LEU A 61 5.19 12.17 4.93
CA LEU A 61 3.91 11.62 4.53
C LEU A 61 3.29 11.02 5.79
N ASP A 62 2.00 11.27 6.02
CA ASP A 62 1.30 10.67 7.15
C ASP A 62 1.49 9.14 7.15
N ARG A 63 1.82 8.59 8.32
CA ARG A 63 2.22 7.18 8.43
C ARG A 63 1.07 6.24 8.06
N ASP A 64 -0.13 6.55 8.52
CA ASP A 64 -1.31 5.73 8.30
C ASP A 64 -1.78 5.84 6.84
N LEU A 65 -1.65 7.01 6.24
CA LEU A 65 -1.84 7.21 4.80
C LEU A 65 -0.81 6.43 3.97
N ALA A 66 0.48 6.50 4.32
CA ALA A 66 1.54 5.76 3.62
C ALA A 66 1.31 4.24 3.69
N TYR A 67 0.86 3.74 4.85
CA TYR A 67 0.49 2.34 5.02
C TYR A 67 -0.72 1.98 4.16
N ALA A 68 -1.78 2.79 4.20
CA ALA A 68 -2.99 2.56 3.40
C ALA A 68 -2.70 2.54 1.88
N ILE A 69 -1.87 3.46 1.39
CA ILE A 69 -1.40 3.46 -0.01
C ILE A 69 -0.68 2.15 -0.32
N ALA A 70 0.26 1.74 0.52
CA ALA A 70 1.03 0.51 0.32
C ALA A 70 0.14 -0.74 0.26
N MET A 71 -0.87 -0.82 1.13
CA MET A 71 -1.80 -1.94 1.16
C MET A 71 -2.73 -1.98 -0.06
N CYS A 72 -3.10 -0.83 -0.62
CA CYS A 72 -4.07 -0.76 -1.72
C CYS A 72 -3.44 -0.73 -3.12
N HIS A 73 -2.15 -0.40 -3.27
CA HIS A 73 -1.57 -0.02 -4.57
C HIS A 73 -1.71 -1.05 -5.71
N ASP A 74 -1.73 -2.35 -5.40
CA ASP A 74 -1.85 -3.44 -6.38
C ASP A 74 -3.20 -4.16 -6.31
N LEU A 75 -4.12 -3.75 -5.43
CA LEU A 75 -5.43 -4.42 -5.28
C LEU A 75 -6.31 -4.28 -6.53
N GLY A 76 -6.08 -3.30 -7.38
CA GLY A 76 -6.74 -3.17 -8.68
C GLY A 76 -6.51 -4.35 -9.64
N LEU A 77 -5.49 -5.19 -9.41
CA LEU A 77 -5.28 -6.43 -10.18
C LEU A 77 -6.32 -7.51 -9.89
N VAL A 78 -6.93 -7.44 -8.71
CA VAL A 78 -7.85 -8.47 -8.18
C VAL A 78 -9.21 -7.90 -7.79
N SER A 79 -9.38 -6.57 -7.76
CA SER A 79 -10.69 -5.95 -7.62
C SER A 79 -11.52 -6.14 -8.89
N GLU A 80 -12.74 -6.66 -8.73
CA GLU A 80 -13.68 -6.94 -9.82
C GLU A 80 -14.65 -5.79 -10.09
N GLN A 81 -14.83 -4.88 -9.12
CA GLN A 81 -15.82 -3.80 -9.16
C GLN A 81 -15.25 -2.46 -9.64
N ASP A 82 -13.94 -2.25 -9.45
CA ASP A 82 -13.27 -1.02 -9.84
C ASP A 82 -13.04 -0.94 -11.36
N GLN A 83 -13.15 0.25 -11.93
CA GLN A 83 -12.99 0.48 -13.37
C GLN A 83 -11.79 1.39 -13.63
N GLY A 84 -11.13 1.22 -14.77
CA GLY A 84 -9.93 1.98 -15.12
C GLY A 84 -9.27 1.46 -16.39
N TYR A 85 -8.39 2.27 -17.01
CA TYR A 85 -7.68 1.87 -18.22
C TYR A 85 -6.64 0.77 -17.95
N CYS A 86 -6.09 0.75 -16.73
CA CYS A 86 -5.23 -0.30 -16.22
C CYS A 86 -5.50 -0.56 -14.74
N TYR A 87 -4.86 -1.59 -14.19
CA TYR A 87 -5.03 -1.93 -12.77
C TYR A 87 -4.59 -0.81 -11.82
N LEU A 88 -3.65 0.05 -12.22
CA LEU A 88 -3.22 1.19 -11.40
C LEU A 88 -4.36 2.20 -11.21
N ASP A 89 -5.11 2.47 -12.28
CA ASP A 89 -6.32 3.29 -12.20
C ASP A 89 -7.36 2.65 -11.28
N ARG A 90 -7.50 1.32 -11.34
CA ARG A 90 -8.43 0.58 -10.47
C ARG A 90 -7.98 0.58 -9.01
N SER A 91 -6.69 0.44 -8.72
CA SER A 91 -6.17 0.57 -7.36
C SER A 91 -6.40 1.97 -6.80
N ARG A 92 -6.23 3.00 -7.63
CA ARG A 92 -6.58 4.38 -7.27
C ARG A 92 -8.07 4.56 -6.99
N ALA A 93 -8.93 4.05 -7.87
CA ALA A 93 -10.38 4.11 -7.68
C ALA A 93 -10.82 3.38 -6.41
N LEU A 94 -10.27 2.18 -6.17
CA LEU A 94 -10.47 1.40 -4.95
C LEU A 94 -10.07 2.20 -3.72
N PHE A 95 -8.86 2.78 -3.72
CA PHE A 95 -8.37 3.56 -2.58
C PHE A 95 -9.33 4.71 -2.24
N HIS A 96 -9.72 5.51 -3.24
CA HIS A 96 -10.61 6.65 -3.02
C HIS A 96 -12.00 6.24 -2.57
N ARG A 97 -12.54 5.12 -3.07
CA ARG A 97 -13.82 4.59 -2.59
C ARG A 97 -13.73 4.18 -1.12
N GLU A 98 -12.75 3.35 -0.79
CA GLU A 98 -12.66 2.70 0.52
C GLU A 98 -12.19 3.64 1.64
N MET A 99 -11.60 4.79 1.30
CA MET A 99 -11.11 5.80 2.24
C MET A 99 -11.94 7.10 2.21
N ALA A 100 -13.04 7.15 1.46
CA ALA A 100 -13.80 8.38 1.19
C ALA A 100 -14.35 9.06 2.46
N ASP A 101 -14.66 8.27 3.48
CA ASP A 101 -15.24 8.68 4.75
C ASP A 101 -14.20 8.98 5.85
N LEU A 102 -12.92 8.80 5.55
CA LEU A 102 -11.82 9.01 6.49
C LEU A 102 -11.04 10.28 6.17
N GLN A 103 -10.49 10.92 7.20
CA GLN A 103 -9.63 12.09 7.02
C GLN A 103 -8.25 11.65 6.51
N LEU A 104 -7.89 12.06 5.30
CA LEU A 104 -6.60 11.74 4.66
C LEU A 104 -5.45 12.67 5.11
N GLY A 105 -5.67 13.45 6.17
CA GLY A 105 -4.77 14.50 6.62
C GLY A 105 -4.66 15.66 5.62
N ASP A 106 -3.56 16.41 5.69
CA ASP A 106 -3.29 17.57 4.83
C ASP A 106 -2.55 17.20 3.53
N THR A 107 -2.40 15.90 3.26
CA THR A 107 -1.70 15.44 2.04
C THR A 107 -2.56 15.76 0.82
N PRO A 108 -2.05 16.53 -0.17
CA PRO A 108 -2.77 16.78 -1.41
C PRO A 108 -3.16 15.48 -2.12
N ARG A 109 -4.37 15.44 -2.66
CA ARG A 109 -4.90 14.27 -3.37
C ARG A 109 -3.99 13.83 -4.52
N GLU A 110 -3.34 14.79 -5.17
CA GLU A 110 -2.41 14.57 -6.27
C GLU A 110 -1.22 13.69 -5.85
N ILE A 111 -0.70 13.85 -4.63
CA ILE A 111 0.41 13.02 -4.12
C ILE A 111 -0.04 11.57 -3.94
N ILE A 112 -1.26 11.36 -3.44
CA ILE A 112 -1.86 10.03 -3.27
C ILE A 112 -2.04 9.36 -4.63
N ASP A 113 -2.61 10.09 -5.59
CA ASP A 113 -2.79 9.64 -6.97
C ASP A 113 -1.46 9.27 -7.62
N GLU A 114 -0.43 10.10 -7.44
CA GLU A 114 0.91 9.85 -7.98
C GLU A 114 1.52 8.57 -7.40
N CYS A 115 1.39 8.34 -6.09
CA CYS A 115 1.83 7.09 -5.46
C CYS A 115 1.13 5.87 -6.07
N LEU A 116 -0.17 5.96 -6.36
CA LEU A 116 -0.95 4.83 -6.86
C LEU A 116 -0.76 4.59 -8.37
N LEU A 117 -0.45 5.63 -9.15
CA LEU A 117 -0.36 5.53 -10.62
C LEU A 117 1.07 5.35 -11.15
N TYR A 118 2.09 5.87 -10.46
CA TYR A 118 3.45 5.89 -10.97
C TYR A 118 4.41 4.93 -10.25
N ASN A 119 3.91 4.12 -9.31
CA ASN A 119 4.78 3.28 -8.47
C ASN A 119 5.58 2.20 -9.23
N HIS A 120 5.09 1.71 -10.37
CA HIS A 120 5.81 0.75 -11.21
C HIS A 120 6.69 1.41 -12.30
N ARG A 121 6.78 2.74 -12.35
CA ARG A 121 7.64 3.43 -13.34
C ARG A 121 9.11 3.12 -13.09
N LEU A 122 9.75 2.51 -14.09
CA LEU A 122 11.17 2.14 -14.02
C LEU A 122 12.07 3.36 -14.08
N LEU A 123 11.74 4.31 -14.96
CA LEU A 123 12.49 5.55 -15.14
C LEU A 123 11.96 6.66 -14.23
N PRO A 124 12.79 7.67 -13.91
CA PRO A 124 12.32 8.88 -13.23
C PRO A 124 11.17 9.54 -14.00
N VAL A 125 10.15 9.98 -13.26
CA VAL A 125 8.99 10.69 -13.81
C VAL A 125 9.19 12.19 -13.55
N PRO A 126 9.18 13.06 -14.58
CA PRO A 126 9.32 14.50 -14.40
C PRO A 126 8.23 15.08 -13.48
N ASN A 127 8.64 15.96 -12.56
CA ASN A 127 7.75 16.66 -11.63
C ASN A 127 6.95 15.78 -10.66
N LEU A 128 7.33 14.50 -10.50
CA LEU A 128 6.74 13.62 -9.50
C LEU A 128 7.02 14.13 -8.09
N SER A 129 6.03 14.08 -7.19
CA SER A 129 6.23 14.45 -5.80
C SER A 129 7.32 13.59 -5.14
N PRO A 130 8.10 14.14 -4.19
CA PRO A 130 9.12 13.37 -3.47
C PRO A 130 8.54 12.11 -2.79
N GLN A 131 7.31 12.19 -2.27
CA GLN A 131 6.61 11.07 -1.66
C GLN A 131 6.32 9.94 -2.66
N ALA A 132 5.76 10.28 -3.82
CA ALA A 132 5.49 9.29 -4.85
C ALA A 132 6.77 8.71 -5.46
N ASP A 133 7.84 9.51 -5.59
CA ASP A 133 9.13 8.99 -6.03
C ASP A 133 9.79 8.06 -5.00
N ALA A 134 9.66 8.35 -3.70
CA ALA A 134 10.09 7.43 -2.64
C ALA A 134 9.32 6.10 -2.71
N PHE A 135 8.00 6.15 -2.89
CA PHE A 135 7.17 4.95 -3.03
C PHE A 135 7.51 4.14 -4.30
N ARG A 136 7.71 4.80 -5.43
CA ARG A 136 8.19 4.19 -6.69
C ARG A 136 9.54 3.49 -6.51
N ARG A 137 10.49 4.13 -5.81
CA ARG A 137 11.79 3.53 -5.51
C ARG A 137 11.69 2.37 -4.54
N ALA A 138 10.79 2.40 -3.55
CA ALA A 138 10.49 1.26 -2.69
C ALA A 138 10.04 0.03 -3.49
N VAL A 139 9.20 0.22 -4.51
CA VAL A 139 8.80 -0.85 -5.44
C VAL A 139 10.00 -1.44 -6.19
N GLN A 140 10.98 -0.61 -6.59
CA GLN A 140 12.19 -1.11 -7.25
C GLN A 140 13.14 -1.86 -6.30
N ILE A 141 13.27 -1.42 -5.05
CA ILE A 141 14.03 -2.16 -4.02
C ILE A 141 13.42 -3.56 -3.86
N GLU A 142 12.10 -3.64 -3.73
CA GLU A 142 11.36 -4.89 -3.57
C GLU A 142 11.54 -5.86 -4.75
N HIS A 143 11.35 -5.38 -5.99
CA HIS A 143 11.48 -6.21 -7.19
C HIS A 143 12.91 -6.69 -7.42
N THR A 144 13.90 -5.87 -7.06
CA THR A 144 15.31 -6.24 -7.17
C THR A 144 15.84 -6.97 -5.94
N ARG A 145 14.97 -7.29 -4.96
CA ARG A 145 15.33 -7.96 -3.71
C ARG A 145 16.48 -7.25 -2.97
N GLY A 146 16.47 -5.91 -2.99
CA GLY A 146 17.47 -5.07 -2.33
C GLY A 146 18.79 -4.91 -3.09
N LEU A 147 18.89 -5.33 -4.36
CA LEU A 147 20.04 -5.00 -5.20
C LEU A 147 20.11 -3.49 -5.46
N LEU A 148 18.99 -2.87 -5.85
CA LEU A 148 18.80 -1.42 -5.81
C LEU A 148 18.38 -1.00 -4.40
N ARG A 149 18.94 0.12 -3.91
CA ARG A 149 18.72 0.60 -2.53
C ARG A 149 18.55 2.11 -2.40
N PHE A 150 18.89 2.89 -3.43
CA PHE A 150 18.74 4.35 -3.43
C PHE A 150 19.33 5.05 -2.20
N GLY A 151 20.46 4.54 -1.70
CA GLY A 151 21.14 5.07 -0.53
C GLY A 151 20.64 4.53 0.81
N LEU A 152 19.69 3.59 0.84
CA LEU A 152 19.35 2.85 2.06
C LEU A 152 20.48 1.88 2.45
N ASP A 153 20.65 1.71 3.75
CA ASP A 153 21.59 0.77 4.33
C ASP A 153 21.25 -0.69 3.95
N ARG A 154 22.28 -1.51 3.69
CA ARG A 154 22.10 -2.90 3.28
C ARG A 154 21.41 -3.71 4.37
N ASP A 155 21.85 -3.54 5.62
CA ASP A 155 21.38 -4.37 6.73
C ASP A 155 19.96 -3.96 7.12
N ALA A 156 19.62 -2.67 7.01
CA ALA A 156 18.25 -2.21 7.14
C ALA A 156 17.33 -2.88 6.11
N VAL A 157 17.74 -2.93 4.83
CA VAL A 157 16.95 -3.59 3.78
C VAL A 157 16.82 -5.09 4.03
N ALA A 158 17.90 -5.77 4.43
CA ALA A 158 17.88 -7.19 4.77
C ALA A 158 16.92 -7.48 5.94
N ARG A 159 16.99 -6.70 7.01
CA ARG A 159 16.07 -6.82 8.16
C ARG A 159 14.61 -6.66 7.76
N THR A 160 14.29 -5.76 6.83
CA THR A 160 12.91 -5.61 6.33
C THR A 160 12.42 -6.88 5.63
N PHE A 161 13.27 -7.55 4.84
CA PHE A 161 12.92 -8.84 4.23
C PHE A 161 12.81 -9.98 5.24
N GLU A 162 13.58 -9.95 6.34
CA GLU A 162 13.48 -10.91 7.43
C GLU A 162 12.20 -10.72 8.26
N GLN A 163 11.84 -9.47 8.57
CA GLN A 163 10.63 -9.11 9.31
C GLN A 163 9.34 -9.39 8.52
N HIS A 164 9.40 -9.23 7.20
CA HIS A 164 8.30 -9.48 6.28
C HIS A 164 8.78 -10.42 5.18
N PRO A 165 8.77 -11.75 5.41
CA PRO A 165 9.24 -12.72 4.44
C PRO A 165 8.48 -12.65 3.11
N ARG A 166 9.13 -13.07 2.03
CA ARG A 166 8.49 -13.12 0.70
C ARG A 166 7.45 -14.24 0.61
N ASP A 167 7.59 -15.33 1.37
CA ASP A 167 6.67 -16.47 1.39
C ASP A 167 6.19 -16.88 -0.01
N ASN A 168 4.87 -16.89 -0.25
CA ASN A 168 4.24 -17.21 -1.53
C ASN A 168 4.22 -16.05 -2.55
N PHE A 169 4.89 -14.92 -2.28
CA PHE A 169 4.81 -13.73 -3.13
C PHE A 169 5.33 -13.97 -4.54
N ASP A 170 6.32 -14.83 -4.75
CA ASP A 170 6.79 -15.16 -6.11
C ASP A 170 5.66 -15.80 -6.96
N ARG A 171 4.74 -16.58 -6.34
CA ARG A 171 3.56 -17.13 -7.02
C ARG A 171 2.50 -16.06 -7.29
N VAL A 172 2.31 -15.13 -6.35
CA VAL A 172 1.42 -13.97 -6.51
C VAL A 172 1.89 -13.10 -7.68
N LEU A 173 3.19 -12.80 -7.74
CA LEU A 173 3.78 -11.99 -8.81
C LEU A 173 3.65 -12.66 -10.18
N LEU A 174 3.75 -13.99 -10.25
CA LEU A 174 3.51 -14.74 -11.48
C LEU A 174 2.05 -14.62 -11.94
N ASP A 175 1.08 -14.75 -11.03
CA ASP A 175 -0.34 -14.57 -11.35
C ASP A 175 -0.64 -13.12 -11.79
N PHE A 176 -0.06 -12.13 -11.10
CA PHE A 176 -0.15 -10.72 -11.48
C PHE A 176 0.38 -10.49 -12.90
N THR A 177 1.58 -10.98 -13.19
CA THR A 177 2.19 -10.88 -14.52
C THR A 177 1.28 -11.51 -15.59
N TRP A 178 0.73 -12.69 -15.30
CA TRP A 178 -0.20 -13.37 -16.21
C TRP A 178 -1.49 -12.58 -16.45
N ARG A 179 -2.10 -12.03 -15.40
CA ARG A 179 -3.31 -11.19 -15.50
C ARG A 179 -3.06 -9.96 -16.35
N VAL A 180 -1.96 -9.24 -16.09
CA VAL A 180 -1.58 -8.04 -16.84
C VAL A 180 -1.36 -8.39 -18.31
N ALA A 181 -0.55 -9.41 -18.60
CA ALA A 181 -0.26 -9.81 -19.98
C ALA A 181 -1.53 -10.21 -20.76
N ARG A 182 -2.47 -10.90 -20.12
CA ARG A 182 -3.67 -11.42 -20.78
C ARG A 182 -4.81 -10.41 -20.89
N ARG A 183 -5.03 -9.59 -19.86
CA ARG A 183 -6.22 -8.73 -19.76
C ARG A 183 -5.91 -7.28 -20.11
N GLU A 184 -4.72 -6.80 -19.76
CA GLU A 184 -4.39 -5.37 -19.81
C GLU A 184 -2.94 -5.13 -20.25
N PRO A 185 -2.53 -5.62 -21.44
CA PRO A 185 -1.15 -5.54 -21.90
C PRO A 185 -0.67 -4.09 -22.06
N TRP A 186 -1.58 -3.14 -22.25
CA TRP A 186 -1.27 -1.71 -22.30
C TRP A 186 -0.71 -1.16 -20.99
N THR A 187 -0.93 -1.84 -19.87
CA THR A 187 -0.32 -1.46 -18.58
C THR A 187 1.19 -1.61 -18.61
N LEU A 188 1.73 -2.56 -19.38
CA LEU A 188 3.18 -2.67 -19.52
C LEU A 188 3.75 -1.39 -20.15
N VAL A 189 3.08 -0.88 -21.18
CA VAL A 189 3.49 0.35 -21.87
C VAL A 189 3.23 1.58 -21.01
N LYS A 190 1.97 1.81 -20.60
CA LYS A 190 1.51 3.04 -19.94
C LYS A 190 1.65 3.06 -18.40
N GLY A 191 2.01 1.92 -17.81
CA GLY A 191 2.12 1.72 -16.37
C GLY A 191 3.58 1.54 -15.91
N ILE A 192 4.42 0.92 -16.74
CA ILE A 192 5.80 0.57 -16.37
C ILE A 192 6.82 1.46 -17.12
N PHE A 193 6.63 1.67 -18.43
CA PHE A 193 7.64 2.35 -19.27
C PHE A 193 7.36 3.84 -19.53
N PHE A 194 6.12 4.23 -19.81
CA PHE A 194 5.68 5.58 -20.15
C PHE A 194 4.60 6.02 -19.19
#